data_AF-X0HTI0-F1
#
_entry.id   AF-X0HTI0-F1
#
_cell.length_a   1.000
_cell.length_b   1.000
_cell.length_c   1.000
_cell.angle_alpha   90.00
_cell.angle_beta   90.00
_cell.angle_gamma   90.00
#
_symmetry.space_group_name_H-M   'P 1'
#
loop_
_entity.id
_entity.type
_entity.pdbx_description
1 polymer ?
#
loop_
_entity_poly.entity_id
_entity_poly.type
_entity_poly.pdbx_seq_one_letter_code
_entity_poly.pdbx_strand_id
1 'polypeptide(L)'
;MRPFPLTDPTITEDAMNTIYAALSSLSASSITNTSAGQKPLLVAISTAGCGRNRGIPLPIYLPYHYLLGGPLADKKRMEKVIMAGKNDYIRDFVIMRPLILTDGEAKGENQLRVGWEWGTDDGKGECEEPGPEIGYFVSRKDVGKWMFDNVVVQGGWEGKCVYLTY
;
A
#
# COMPACT_ATOMS: atom_id res chain seq x y z
N MET A 1 25.82 3.30 -10.32
CA MET A 1 25.14 2.10 -10.85
C MET A 1 24.13 1.66 -9.80
N ARG A 2 22.85 1.44 -10.13
CA ARG A 2 21.89 0.86 -9.16
C ARG A 2 21.99 -0.67 -9.24
N PRO A 3 22.11 -1.37 -8.10
CA PRO A 3 22.40 -2.81 -8.09
C PRO A 3 21.24 -3.69 -8.56
N PHE A 4 19.98 -3.24 -8.39
CA PHE A 4 18.79 -3.92 -8.92
C PHE A 4 18.03 -3.00 -9.89
N PRO A 5 18.45 -2.92 -11.16
CA PRO A 5 17.68 -2.21 -12.17
C PRO A 5 16.38 -2.96 -12.47
N LEU A 6 15.26 -2.24 -12.44
CA LEU A 6 14.01 -2.75 -12.99
C LEU A 6 14.08 -2.72 -14.52
N THR A 7 13.56 -3.75 -15.18
CA THR A 7 13.38 -3.75 -16.65
C THR A 7 12.52 -2.56 -17.08
N ASP A 8 11.48 -2.28 -16.30
CA ASP A 8 10.61 -1.13 -16.45
C ASP A 8 10.58 -0.36 -15.11
N PRO A 9 11.14 0.86 -15.05
CA PRO A 9 11.25 1.64 -13.83
C PRO A 9 9.93 2.31 -13.39
N THR A 10 8.87 2.25 -14.20
CA THR A 10 7.56 2.88 -13.95
C THR A 10 6.41 1.87 -13.92
N ILE A 11 6.70 0.57 -13.96
CA ILE A 11 5.69 -0.48 -14.14
C ILE A 11 4.50 -0.40 -13.17
N THR A 12 4.71 -0.04 -11.89
CA THR A 12 3.60 0.04 -10.92
C THR A 12 2.82 1.35 -11.00
N GLU A 13 3.50 2.45 -11.34
CA GLU A 13 2.86 3.71 -11.69
C GLU A 13 1.98 3.56 -12.94
N ASP A 14 2.53 2.98 -14.01
CA ASP A 14 1.84 2.80 -15.29
C ASP A 14 0.65 1.84 -15.15
N ALA A 15 0.80 0.78 -14.35
CA ALA A 15 -0.32 -0.11 -14.02
C ALA A 15 -1.46 0.66 -13.33
N MET A 16 -1.14 1.56 -12.38
CA MET A 16 -2.17 2.33 -11.68
C MET A 16 -2.86 3.33 -12.62
N ASN A 17 -2.09 4.05 -13.44
CA ASN A 17 -2.63 4.96 -14.45
C ASN A 17 -3.54 4.21 -15.44
N THR A 18 -3.17 3.00 -15.83
CA THR A 18 -3.98 2.15 -16.71
C THR A 18 -5.31 1.76 -16.06
N ILE A 19 -5.28 1.39 -14.76
CA ILE A 19 -6.50 1.11 -14.00
C ILE A 19 -7.41 2.34 -13.96
N TYR A 20 -6.87 3.53 -13.71
CA TYR A 20 -7.67 4.77 -13.68
C TYR A 20 -8.18 5.19 -15.06
N ALA A 21 -7.42 4.97 -16.12
CA ALA A 21 -7.89 5.18 -17.49
C ALA A 21 -9.08 4.27 -17.83
N ALA A 22 -9.03 3.00 -17.38
CA ALA A 22 -10.14 2.07 -17.53
C ALA A 22 -11.38 2.53 -16.73
N LEU A 23 -11.21 2.95 -15.47
CA LEU A 23 -12.29 3.50 -14.65
C LEU A 23 -12.89 4.77 -15.27
N SER A 24 -12.06 5.64 -15.84
CA SER A 24 -12.51 6.83 -16.56
C SER A 24 -13.35 6.48 -17.80
N SER A 25 -12.95 5.44 -18.53
CA SER A 25 -13.66 4.97 -19.72
C SER A 25 -15.02 4.35 -19.37
N LEU A 26 -15.10 3.63 -18.24
CA LEU A 26 -16.36 3.13 -17.69
C LEU A 26 -17.27 4.29 -17.25
N SER A 27 -16.72 5.30 -16.58
CA SER A 27 -17.46 6.51 -16.18
C SER A 27 -18.03 7.25 -17.39
N ALA A 28 -17.28 7.36 -18.49
CA ALA A 28 -17.78 7.94 -19.75
C ALA A 28 -18.92 7.12 -20.37
N SER A 29 -18.97 5.82 -20.08
CA SER A 29 -20.05 4.90 -20.47
C SER A 29 -21.19 4.85 -19.44
N SER A 30 -21.27 5.84 -18.53
CA SER A 30 -22.25 5.92 -17.43
C SER A 30 -22.16 4.79 -16.39
N ILE A 31 -21.05 4.05 -16.36
CA ILE A 31 -20.75 3.05 -15.33
C ILE A 31 -19.82 3.69 -14.30
N THR A 32 -20.40 4.33 -13.29
CA THR A 32 -19.63 5.07 -12.27
C THR A 32 -19.51 4.33 -10.95
N ASN A 33 -20.38 3.35 -10.69
CA ASN A 33 -20.52 2.72 -9.39
C ASN A 33 -20.53 1.20 -9.50
N THR A 34 -20.10 0.56 -8.42
CA THR A 34 -20.32 -0.86 -8.16
C THR A 34 -21.81 -1.13 -7.92
N SER A 35 -22.20 -2.41 -7.85
CA SER A 35 -23.58 -2.81 -7.50
C SER A 35 -24.09 -2.22 -6.17
N ALA A 36 -23.18 -1.78 -5.29
CA ALA A 36 -23.50 -1.12 -4.02
C ALA A 36 -23.70 0.41 -4.15
N GLY A 37 -23.66 0.97 -5.36
CA GLY A 37 -23.89 2.41 -5.59
C GLY A 37 -22.70 3.31 -5.25
N GLN A 38 -21.52 2.73 -5.00
CA GLN A 38 -20.30 3.47 -4.64
C GLN A 38 -19.17 3.17 -5.64
N LYS A 39 -18.21 4.10 -5.79
CA LYS A 39 -16.93 3.85 -6.47
C LYS A 39 -16.15 2.71 -5.77
N PRO A 40 -15.28 1.98 -6.49
CA PRO A 40 -14.55 0.86 -5.88
C PRO A 40 -13.55 1.33 -4.81
N LEU A 41 -13.30 0.48 -3.82
CA LEU A 41 -12.17 0.61 -2.88
C LEU A 41 -10.92 0.03 -3.53
N LEU A 42 -9.80 0.74 -3.48
CA LEU A 42 -8.51 0.23 -3.98
C LEU A 42 -7.65 -0.28 -2.83
N VAL A 43 -7.29 -1.57 -2.85
CA VAL A 43 -6.30 -2.14 -1.93
C VAL A 43 -5.03 -2.45 -2.70
N ALA A 44 -3.91 -1.86 -2.31
CA ALA A 44 -2.64 -1.99 -3.04
C ALA A 44 -1.49 -2.42 -2.13
N ILE A 45 -0.61 -3.29 -2.63
CA ILE A 45 0.63 -3.65 -1.96
C ILE A 45 1.77 -2.76 -2.48
N SER A 46 2.32 -1.99 -1.56
CA SER A 46 3.51 -1.17 -1.72
C SER A 46 4.64 -1.73 -0.84
N THR A 47 5.44 -0.88 -0.21
CA THR A 47 6.53 -1.31 0.66
C THR A 47 6.87 -0.26 1.72
N ALA A 48 7.46 -0.72 2.83
CA ALA A 48 8.00 0.17 3.85
C ALA A 48 9.13 1.07 3.27
N GLY A 49 9.22 2.30 3.76
CA GLY A 49 10.12 3.33 3.21
C GLY A 49 9.51 4.22 2.11
N CYS A 50 8.28 3.92 1.67
CA CYS A 50 7.48 4.81 0.81
C CYS A 50 6.73 5.90 1.58
N GLY A 51 6.49 5.69 2.87
CA GLY A 51 5.75 6.60 3.74
C GLY A 51 6.49 7.84 4.23
N ARG A 52 5.80 8.61 5.06
CA ARG A 52 6.34 9.80 5.73
C ARG A 52 7.32 9.38 6.82
N ASN A 53 6.92 8.37 7.59
CA ASN A 53 7.75 7.77 8.62
C ASN A 53 8.62 6.66 8.03
N ARG A 54 9.78 6.42 8.67
CA ARG A 54 10.81 5.52 8.17
C ARG A 54 10.28 4.12 7.87
N GLY A 55 9.52 3.52 8.79
CA GLY A 55 8.97 2.16 8.68
C GLY A 55 9.99 1.03 8.42
N ILE A 56 11.28 1.34 8.50
CA ILE A 56 12.40 0.43 8.23
C ILE A 56 13.33 0.44 9.47
N PRO A 57 13.83 -0.71 9.95
CA PRO A 57 14.85 -0.75 10.99
C PRO A 57 16.14 -0.03 10.57
N LEU A 58 16.73 0.76 11.48
CA LEU A 58 17.97 1.52 11.21
C LEU A 58 19.13 0.70 10.63
N PRO A 59 19.42 -0.54 11.11
CA PRO A 59 20.56 -1.31 10.61
C PRO A 59 20.49 -1.64 9.13
N ILE A 60 19.28 -1.75 8.56
CA ILE A 60 19.07 -2.11 7.15
C ILE A 60 18.64 -0.92 6.28
N TYR A 61 18.45 0.27 6.87
CA TYR A 61 17.95 1.44 6.15
C TYR A 61 18.80 1.82 4.94
N LEU A 62 20.10 2.03 5.15
CA LEU A 62 21.04 2.41 4.08
C LEU A 62 21.16 1.33 2.98
N PRO A 63 21.44 0.05 3.28
CA PRO A 63 21.52 -0.96 2.24
C PRO A 63 20.19 -1.16 1.53
N TYR A 64 19.05 -1.09 2.22
CA TYR A 64 17.72 -1.22 1.61
C TYR A 64 17.46 -0.11 0.59
N HIS A 65 17.71 1.16 0.94
CA HIS A 65 17.53 2.29 0.01
C HIS A 65 18.53 2.29 -1.16
N TYR A 66 19.76 1.83 -0.92
CA TYR A 66 20.75 1.69 -1.99
C TYR A 66 20.37 0.58 -2.97
N LEU A 67 19.98 -0.59 -2.43
CA LEU A 67 19.63 -1.77 -3.23
C LEU A 67 18.34 -1.55 -4.01
N LEU A 68 17.31 -1.04 -3.35
CA LEU A 68 15.94 -0.95 -3.86
C LEU A 68 15.53 0.47 -4.25
N GLY A 69 16.48 1.39 -4.42
CA GLY A 69 16.17 2.79 -4.74
C GLY A 69 15.33 2.99 -6.01
N GLY A 70 15.48 2.11 -7.01
CA GLY A 70 14.63 2.08 -8.21
C GLY A 70 13.19 1.66 -7.88
N PRO A 71 12.97 0.42 -7.39
CA PRO A 71 11.66 -0.05 -6.95
C PRO A 71 10.95 0.88 -5.95
N LEU A 72 11.67 1.44 -4.99
CA LEU A 72 11.11 2.39 -4.01
C LEU A 72 10.62 3.68 -4.68
N ALA A 73 11.35 4.18 -5.68
CA ALA A 73 10.93 5.37 -6.41
C ALA A 73 9.64 5.10 -7.21
N ASP A 74 9.54 3.94 -7.85
CA ASP A 74 8.33 3.52 -8.57
C ASP A 74 7.13 3.38 -7.63
N LYS A 75 7.29 2.64 -6.52
CA LYS A 75 6.24 2.50 -5.50
C LYS A 75 5.80 3.83 -4.91
N LYS A 76 6.71 4.78 -4.69
CA LYS A 76 6.36 6.14 -4.26
C LYS A 76 5.52 6.90 -5.29
N ARG A 77 5.78 6.72 -6.60
CA ARG A 77 4.95 7.33 -7.64
C ARG A 77 3.60 6.65 -7.75
N MET A 78 3.55 5.32 -7.71
CA MET A 78 2.31 4.55 -7.62
C MET A 78 1.43 5.03 -6.44
N GLU A 79 1.98 5.16 -5.23
CA GLU A 79 1.21 5.65 -4.07
C GLU A 79 0.68 7.07 -4.27
N LYS A 80 1.45 7.96 -4.89
CA LYS A 80 0.98 9.33 -5.21
C LYS A 80 -0.18 9.30 -6.20
N VAL A 81 -0.09 8.47 -7.24
CA VAL A 81 -1.20 8.28 -8.20
C VAL A 81 -2.43 7.78 -7.45
N ILE A 82 -2.28 6.77 -6.59
CA ILE A 82 -3.39 6.23 -5.77
C ILE A 82 -4.07 7.32 -4.95
N MET A 83 -3.29 8.12 -4.23
CA MET A 83 -3.79 9.18 -3.37
C MET A 83 -4.48 10.29 -4.17
N ALA A 84 -3.93 10.66 -5.33
CA ALA A 84 -4.51 11.67 -6.22
C ALA A 84 -5.81 11.20 -6.87
N GLY A 85 -5.98 9.89 -7.08
CA GLY A 85 -7.20 9.33 -7.66
C GLY A 85 -8.37 9.13 -6.68
N LYS A 86 -8.15 9.40 -5.38
CA LYS A 86 -9.19 9.36 -4.35
C LYS A 86 -10.30 10.35 -4.71
N ASN A 87 -11.55 9.98 -4.48
CA ASN A 87 -12.78 10.70 -4.84
C ASN A 87 -13.05 10.81 -6.35
N ASP A 88 -12.04 10.83 -7.20
CA ASP A 88 -12.19 10.94 -8.66
C ASP A 88 -12.44 9.59 -9.33
N TYR A 89 -11.62 8.58 -9.04
CA TYR A 89 -11.72 7.24 -9.64
C TYR A 89 -12.17 6.18 -8.65
N ILE A 90 -11.76 6.33 -7.39
CA ILE A 90 -12.00 5.37 -6.31
C ILE A 90 -12.67 6.06 -5.14
N ARG A 91 -13.42 5.31 -4.32
CA ARG A 91 -14.03 5.89 -3.11
C ARG A 91 -12.98 6.22 -2.06
N ASP A 92 -12.04 5.30 -1.88
CA ASP A 92 -10.90 5.43 -0.98
C ASP A 92 -9.85 4.35 -1.33
N PHE A 93 -8.76 4.31 -0.57
CA PHE A 93 -7.70 3.34 -0.71
C PHE A 93 -7.25 2.73 0.64
N VAL A 94 -6.57 1.59 0.56
CA VAL A 94 -5.76 1.03 1.64
C VAL A 94 -4.42 0.59 1.05
N ILE A 95 -3.31 1.10 1.59
CA ILE A 95 -1.97 0.79 1.09
C ILE A 95 -1.22 -0.07 2.09
N MET A 96 -0.87 -1.29 1.69
CA MET A 96 -0.07 -2.22 2.49
C MET A 96 1.43 -1.94 2.27
N ARG A 97 2.19 -1.68 3.32
CA ARG A 97 3.64 -1.41 3.30
C ARG A 97 4.42 -2.44 4.11
N PRO A 98 4.45 -3.72 3.69
CA PRO A 98 5.35 -4.70 4.28
C PRO A 98 6.81 -4.36 3.94
N LEU A 99 7.76 -4.80 4.78
CA LEU A 99 9.19 -4.57 4.56
C LEU A 99 9.82 -5.65 3.66
N ILE A 100 10.05 -6.86 4.19
CA ILE A 100 10.56 -8.01 3.44
C ILE A 100 9.53 -9.12 3.48
N LEU A 101 9.06 -9.53 2.30
CA LEU A 101 8.13 -10.64 2.13
C LEU A 101 8.87 -11.97 2.02
N THR A 102 8.47 -12.95 2.83
CA THR A 102 9.06 -14.31 2.84
C THR A 102 8.06 -15.37 2.41
N ASP A 103 8.56 -16.48 1.85
CA ASP A 103 7.77 -17.69 1.55
C ASP A 103 7.73 -18.70 2.71
N GLY A 104 8.26 -18.31 3.89
CA GLY A 104 8.20 -19.13 5.10
C GLY A 104 6.78 -19.34 5.63
N GLU A 105 6.66 -20.22 6.62
CA GLU A 105 5.38 -20.51 7.25
C GLU A 105 4.74 -19.27 7.86
N ALA A 106 3.41 -19.24 7.76
CA ALA A 106 2.58 -18.24 8.40
C ALA A 106 2.69 -18.41 9.92
N LYS A 107 2.97 -17.32 10.63
CA LYS A 107 3.00 -17.32 12.10
C LYS A 107 1.61 -17.07 12.70
N GLY A 108 0.65 -16.69 11.86
CA GLY A 108 -0.72 -16.37 12.26
C GLY A 108 -0.87 -14.96 12.79
N GLU A 109 -2.13 -14.51 12.86
CA GLU A 109 -2.48 -13.12 13.18
C GLU A 109 -1.99 -12.66 14.56
N ASN A 110 -1.94 -13.56 15.55
CA ASN A 110 -1.46 -13.23 16.90
C ASN A 110 0.02 -12.83 16.96
N GLN A 111 0.79 -13.12 15.92
CA GLN A 111 2.19 -12.76 15.81
C GLN A 111 2.39 -11.54 14.90
N LEU A 112 1.33 -11.00 14.29
CA LEU A 112 1.41 -9.81 13.47
C LEU A 112 1.35 -8.57 14.36
N ARG A 113 2.36 -7.71 14.20
CA ARG A 113 2.32 -6.35 14.71
C ARG A 113 1.87 -5.43 13.58
N VAL A 114 0.85 -4.61 13.86
CA VAL A 114 0.19 -3.74 12.88
C VAL A 114 0.38 -2.28 13.30
N GLY A 115 1.05 -1.51 12.45
CA GLY A 115 1.12 -0.06 12.58
C GLY A 115 0.50 0.59 11.35
N TRP A 116 0.09 1.85 11.44
CA TRP A 116 -0.44 2.57 10.30
C TRP A 116 -0.26 4.07 10.43
N GLU A 117 -0.28 4.75 9.28
CA GLU A 117 -0.30 6.21 9.18
C GLU A 117 -1.35 6.64 8.17
N TRP A 118 -1.83 7.88 8.28
CA TRP A 118 -2.77 8.42 7.30
C TRP A 118 -2.09 8.66 5.94
N GLY A 119 -2.70 8.17 4.86
CA GLY A 119 -2.18 8.36 3.51
C GLY A 119 -2.39 9.78 2.97
N THR A 120 -3.43 10.47 3.44
CA THR A 120 -3.76 11.87 3.10
C THR A 120 -4.00 12.66 4.38
N ASP A 121 -3.92 13.98 4.33
CA ASP A 121 -4.18 14.81 5.51
C ASP A 121 -5.69 14.87 5.87
N ASP A 122 -6.58 14.38 4.99
CA ASP A 122 -8.05 14.40 5.17
C ASP A 122 -8.54 13.68 6.45
N GLY A 123 -7.84 12.64 6.90
CA GLY A 123 -8.21 11.85 8.10
C GLY A 123 -7.45 12.25 9.37
N LYS A 124 -6.51 13.21 9.26
CA LYS A 124 -5.70 13.60 10.42
C LYS A 124 -6.53 14.32 11.45
N GLY A 125 -6.53 13.77 12.66
CA GLY A 125 -7.27 14.30 13.82
C GLY A 125 -8.54 13.54 14.16
N GLU A 126 -9.00 12.62 13.30
CA GLU A 126 -10.12 11.72 13.64
C GLU A 126 -9.72 10.70 14.71
N CYS A 127 -8.50 10.17 14.61
CA CYS A 127 -7.86 9.35 15.62
C CYS A 127 -6.33 9.50 15.55
N GLU A 128 -5.66 9.24 16.67
CA GLU A 128 -4.20 9.29 16.76
C GLU A 128 -3.59 8.19 15.88
N GLU A 129 -2.71 8.58 14.94
CA GLU A 129 -2.00 7.62 14.11
C GLU A 129 -0.92 6.92 14.97
N PRO A 130 -0.94 5.59 15.13
CA PRO A 130 0.05 4.89 15.95
C PRO A 130 1.45 4.93 15.32
N GLY A 131 1.54 5.27 14.03
CA GLY A 131 2.77 5.26 13.27
C GLY A 131 3.15 3.88 12.76
N PRO A 132 4.30 3.75 12.08
CA PRO A 132 4.71 2.51 11.49
C PRO A 132 5.23 1.53 12.53
N GLU A 133 4.78 0.29 12.42
CA GLU A 133 5.35 -0.80 13.20
C GLU A 133 6.64 -1.29 12.55
N ILE A 134 7.71 -1.37 13.34
CA ILE A 134 9.06 -1.65 12.82
C ILE A 134 9.40 -3.12 13.04
N GLY A 135 9.63 -3.84 11.96
CA GLY A 135 10.18 -5.18 11.97
C GLY A 135 10.86 -5.51 10.65
N TYR A 136 11.38 -6.73 10.53
CA TYR A 136 12.27 -7.07 9.42
C TYR A 136 11.54 -7.77 8.27
N PHE A 137 10.65 -8.71 8.59
CA PHE A 137 10.04 -9.60 7.62
C PHE A 137 8.62 -9.97 8.02
N VAL A 138 7.85 -10.46 7.05
CA VAL A 138 6.51 -11.01 7.20
C VAL A 138 6.25 -12.02 6.09
N SER A 139 5.46 -13.08 6.35
CA SER A 139 5.13 -14.04 5.29
C SER A 139 4.11 -13.47 4.31
N ARG A 140 4.22 -13.84 3.03
CA ARG A 140 3.21 -13.50 2.01
C ARG A 140 1.83 -14.04 2.39
N LYS A 141 1.78 -15.22 3.01
CA LYS A 141 0.55 -15.88 3.49
C LYS A 141 -0.15 -15.03 4.54
N ASP A 142 0.57 -14.56 5.56
CA ASP A 142 -0.03 -13.73 6.63
C ASP A 142 -0.44 -12.36 6.11
N VAL A 143 0.33 -11.71 5.24
CA VAL A 143 -0.07 -10.43 4.62
C VAL A 143 -1.36 -10.60 3.82
N GLY A 144 -1.45 -11.64 2.98
CA GLY A 144 -2.63 -11.91 2.17
C GLY A 144 -3.86 -12.21 3.02
N LYS A 145 -3.72 -13.08 4.03
CA LYS A 145 -4.79 -13.44 4.95
C LYS A 145 -5.27 -12.22 5.75
N TRP A 146 -4.35 -11.49 6.38
CA TRP A 146 -4.69 -10.31 7.17
C TRP A 146 -5.40 -9.25 6.33
N MET A 147 -4.89 -8.98 5.12
CA MET A 147 -5.49 -8.04 4.18
C MET A 147 -6.91 -8.45 3.79
N PHE A 148 -7.13 -9.73 3.48
CA PHE A 148 -8.47 -10.22 3.14
C PHE A 148 -9.43 -10.08 4.33
N ASP A 149 -9.05 -10.60 5.51
CA ASP A 149 -9.95 -10.65 6.66
C ASP A 149 -10.24 -9.25 7.23
N ASN A 150 -9.23 -8.39 7.34
CA ASN A 150 -9.38 -7.09 8.01
C ASN A 150 -9.79 -5.97 7.04
N VAL A 151 -9.26 -5.97 5.81
CA VAL A 151 -9.54 -4.88 4.86
C VAL A 151 -10.74 -5.20 3.98
N VAL A 152 -10.82 -6.41 3.44
CA VAL A 152 -11.87 -6.78 2.48
C VAL A 152 -13.16 -7.21 3.18
N VAL A 153 -13.07 -8.05 4.21
CA VAL A 153 -14.25 -8.60 4.91
C VAL A 153 -14.76 -7.65 5.99
N GLN A 154 -13.89 -7.18 6.88
CA GLN A 154 -14.29 -6.29 7.98
C GLN A 154 -14.42 -4.81 7.57
N GLY A 155 -13.44 -4.27 6.85
CA GLY A 155 -13.39 -2.85 6.46
C GLY A 155 -12.90 -1.93 7.59
N GLY A 156 -13.00 -0.61 7.40
CA GLY A 156 -12.57 0.40 8.39
C GLY A 156 -11.08 0.79 8.31
N TRP A 157 -10.44 0.47 7.18
CA TRP A 157 -9.04 0.77 6.91
C TRP A 157 -8.85 1.83 5.82
N GLU A 158 -9.95 2.40 5.32
CA GLU A 158 -9.98 3.48 4.35
C GLU A 158 -9.05 4.64 4.74
N GLY A 159 -8.27 5.11 3.76
CA GLY A 159 -7.31 6.20 3.91
C GLY A 159 -6.01 5.82 4.63
N LYS A 160 -5.86 4.57 5.11
CA LYS A 160 -4.69 4.15 5.91
C LYS A 160 -3.59 3.51 5.06
N CYS A 161 -2.35 3.80 5.44
CA CYS A 161 -1.15 3.10 4.98
C CYS A 161 -0.65 2.16 6.09
N VAL A 162 -0.78 0.85 5.91
CA VAL A 162 -0.63 -0.17 6.94
C VAL A 162 0.72 -0.87 6.84
N TYR A 163 1.43 -0.98 7.96
CA TYR A 163 2.70 -1.68 8.11
C TYR A 163 2.44 -3.00 8.84
N LEU A 164 2.78 -4.11 8.20
CA LEU A 164 2.67 -5.45 8.76
C LEU A 164 4.05 -6.08 8.92
N THR A 165 4.32 -6.57 10.13
CA THR A 165 5.54 -7.30 10.46
C THR A 165 5.30 -8.31 11.57
N TYR A 166 6.29 -9.17 11.84
CA TYR A 166 6.31 -10.01 13.03
C TYR A 166 7.03 -9.36 14.21
#